data_AF-A0A935R4H7-F1
#
_entry.id   AF-A0A935R4H7-F1
#
_cell.length_a   1.000
_cell.length_b   1.000
_cell.length_c   1.000
_cell.angle_alpha   90.00
_cell.angle_beta   90.00
_cell.angle_gamma   90.00
#
_symmetry.space_group_name_H-M   'P 1'
#
loop_
_entity.id
_entity.type
_entity.pdbx_description
1 polymer ?
#
loop_
_entity_poly.entity_id
_entity_poly.type
_entity_poly.pdbx_seq_one_letter_code
_entity_poly.pdbx_strand_id
1 'polypeptide(L)'
;MAALGHVPVGLGYEKMHAFAGSGLGKLIIFGVVALSLWSSAHRLRCTCYDFGIRADTLVATVLYIAAIVLSIAAAMFLLRI
;
A
#
# COMPACT_ATOMS: atom_id res chain seq x y z
N MET A 1 13.74 -7.05 -11.83
CA MET A 1 15.21 -7.23 -11.70
C MET A 1 15.57 -8.00 -10.44
N ALA A 2 15.17 -7.56 -9.23
CA ALA A 2 15.34 -8.37 -8.00
C ALA A 2 14.63 -9.75 -8.06
N ALA A 3 13.41 -9.82 -8.61
CA ALA A 3 12.66 -11.07 -8.79
C ALA A 3 13.29 -12.05 -9.81
N LEU A 4 14.27 -11.60 -10.61
CA LEU A 4 15.00 -12.42 -11.58
C LEU A 4 16.32 -12.97 -11.00
N GLY A 5 16.51 -12.89 -9.68
CA GLY A 5 17.73 -13.33 -8.99
C GLY A 5 18.86 -12.29 -8.98
N HIS A 6 18.78 -11.23 -9.79
CA HIS A 6 19.70 -10.10 -9.76
C HIS A 6 19.26 -9.08 -8.72
N VAL A 7 19.51 -9.41 -7.45
CA VAL A 7 19.30 -8.49 -6.34
C VAL A 7 20.57 -7.64 -6.17
N PRO A 8 20.51 -6.31 -6.40
CA PRO A 8 21.66 -5.44 -6.14
C PRO A 8 21.99 -5.46 -4.65
N VAL A 9 23.27 -5.27 -4.30
CA VAL A 9 23.81 -5.40 -2.93
C VAL A 9 23.04 -4.60 -1.87
N GLY A 10 22.37 -3.50 -2.26
CA GLY A 10 21.54 -2.68 -1.36
C GLY A 10 20.15 -3.25 -1.04
N LEU A 11 19.62 -4.20 -1.81
CA LEU A 11 18.31 -4.85 -1.63
C LEU A 11 18.40 -6.22 -0.92
N GLY A 12 19.54 -6.53 -0.29
CA GLY A 12 19.67 -7.73 0.52
C GLY A 12 18.68 -7.76 1.69
N TYR A 13 18.22 -8.96 2.07
CA TYR A 13 17.20 -9.16 3.11
C TYR A 13 17.57 -8.44 4.42
N GLU A 14 18.80 -8.58 4.90
CA GLU A 14 19.24 -7.94 6.15
C GLU A 14 19.18 -6.41 6.11
N LYS A 15 19.55 -5.80 4.97
CA LYS A 15 19.51 -4.34 4.80
C LYS A 15 18.08 -3.82 4.73
N MET A 16 17.20 -4.53 4.01
CA MET A 16 15.77 -4.19 3.97
C MET A 16 15.09 -4.39 5.32
N HIS A 17 15.44 -5.46 6.04
CA HIS A 17 14.90 -5.72 7.37
C HIS A 17 15.39 -4.69 8.39
N ALA A 18 16.67 -4.31 8.37
CA ALA A 18 17.22 -3.24 9.19
C ALA A 18 16.57 -1.87 8.86
N PHE A 19 16.33 -1.59 7.58
CA PHE A 19 15.60 -0.40 7.16
C PHE A 19 14.15 -0.42 7.68
N ALA A 20 13.44 -1.53 7.53
CA ALA A 20 12.07 -1.71 8.04
C ALA A 20 12.00 -1.69 9.58
N GLY A 21 13.07 -2.05 10.29
CA GLY A 21 13.16 -1.93 11.74
C GLY A 21 13.38 -0.49 12.24
N SER A 22 13.90 0.40 11.38
CA SER A 22 14.13 1.81 11.74
C SER A 22 12.82 2.60 11.79
N GLY A 23 12.64 3.48 12.78
CA GLY A 23 11.42 4.28 12.94
C GLY A 23 11.07 5.11 11.70
N LEU A 24 12.07 5.68 11.01
CA LEU A 24 11.88 6.40 9.75
C LEU A 24 11.51 5.47 8.59
N GLY A 25 12.16 4.30 8.47
CA GLY A 25 11.85 3.33 7.41
C GLY A 25 10.41 2.82 7.50
N LYS A 26 9.90 2.57 8.72
CA LYS A 26 8.49 2.23 8.94
C LYS A 26 7.55 3.32 8.44
N LEU A 27 7.84 4.58 8.77
CA LEU A 27 7.01 5.71 8.36
C LEU A 27 7.01 5.87 6.84
N ILE A 28 8.15 5.71 6.19
CA ILE A 28 8.27 5.77 4.73
C ILE A 28 7.47 4.64 4.06
N ILE A 29 7.65 3.38 4.51
CA ILE A 29 6.94 2.23 3.94
C ILE A 29 5.43 2.40 4.12
N PHE A 30 5.00 2.79 5.32
CA PHE A 30 3.60 3.07 5.60
C PHE A 30 3.05 4.18 4.71
N GLY A 31 3.78 5.29 4.59
CA GLY A 31 3.38 6.43 3.77
C GLY A 31 3.23 6.05 2.30
N VAL A 32 4.20 5.33 1.73
CA VAL A 32 4.15 4.85 0.34
C VAL A 32 2.94 3.93 0.14
N VAL A 33 2.75 2.93 1.00
CA VAL A 33 1.65 1.97 0.88
C VAL A 33 0.30 2.65 1.03
N ALA A 34 0.10 3.45 2.07
CA ALA A 34 -1.16 4.14 2.35
C ALA A 34 -1.52 5.16 1.26
N LEU A 35 -0.55 5.98 0.81
CA LEU A 35 -0.78 6.95 -0.26
C LEU A 35 -1.07 6.28 -1.60
N SER A 36 -0.35 5.20 -1.94
CA SER A 36 -0.63 4.43 -3.16
C SER A 36 -2.02 3.77 -3.12
N LEU A 37 -2.42 3.22 -1.98
CA LEU A 37 -3.76 2.66 -1.78
C LEU A 37 -4.85 3.72 -1.97
N TRP A 38 -4.69 4.88 -1.35
CA TRP A 38 -5.66 5.97 -1.47
C TRP A 38 -5.74 6.52 -2.89
N SER A 39 -4.60 6.69 -3.56
CA SER A 39 -4.54 7.15 -4.96
C SER A 39 -5.20 6.15 -5.93
N SER A 40 -4.96 4.85 -5.74
CA SER A 40 -5.58 3.80 -6.55
C SER A 40 -7.08 3.68 -6.27
N ALA A 41 -7.50 3.74 -5.01
CA ALA A 41 -8.92 3.74 -4.62
C ALA A 41 -9.69 4.91 -5.27
N HIS A 42 -9.11 6.11 -5.23
CA HIS A 42 -9.71 7.27 -5.87
C HIS A 42 -9.84 7.11 -7.39
N ARG A 43 -8.80 6.61 -8.07
CA ARG A 43 -8.86 6.36 -9.51
C ARG A 43 -9.84 5.25 -9.88
N LEU A 44 -9.90 4.17 -9.09
CA LEU A 44 -10.81 3.06 -9.36
C LEU A 44 -12.27 3.49 -9.25
N ARG A 45 -12.61 4.43 -8.35
CA ARG A 45 -13.95 5.02 -8.27
C ARG A 45 -14.34 5.71 -9.59
N CYS A 46 -13.46 6.54 -10.15
CA CYS A 46 -13.72 7.20 -11.44
C CYS A 46 -13.89 6.16 -12.56
N THR A 47 -13.03 5.13 -12.61
CA THR A 47 -13.15 4.05 -13.59
C THR A 47 -14.47 3.27 -13.45
N CYS A 48 -14.91 2.98 -12.23
CA CYS A 48 -16.22 2.32 -12.01
C CYS A 48 -17.39 3.18 -12.48
N TYR A 49 -17.29 4.50 -12.33
CA TYR A 49 -18.27 5.44 -12.87
C TYR A 49 -18.27 5.42 -14.42
N ASP A 50 -17.08 5.40 -15.04
CA ASP A 50 -16.92 5.30 -16.50
C ASP A 50 -17.50 3.98 -17.07
N PHE A 51 -17.44 2.88 -16.30
CA PHE A 51 -18.08 1.61 -16.65
C PHE A 51 -19.62 1.61 -16.49
N GLY A 52 -20.22 2.70 -16.02
CA GLY A 52 -21.68 2.85 -15.92
C GLY A 52 -22.31 2.25 -14.65
N ILE A 53 -21.51 1.93 -13.63
CA ILE A 53 -22.01 1.46 -12.32
C ILE A 53 -22.71 2.64 -11.63
N ARG A 54 -24.06 2.62 -11.60
CA ARG A 54 -24.87 3.64 -10.88
C ARG A 54 -24.78 3.56 -9.35
N ALA A 55 -24.00 2.61 -8.82
CA ALA A 55 -23.79 2.39 -7.39
C ALA A 55 -22.51 3.08 -6.88
N ASP A 56 -22.32 4.36 -7.21
CA ASP A 56 -21.14 5.15 -6.81
C ASP A 56 -20.91 5.13 -5.29
N THR A 57 -22.00 5.18 -4.50
CA THR A 57 -21.91 5.10 -3.03
C THR A 57 -21.37 3.77 -2.55
N LEU A 58 -21.78 2.65 -3.16
CA LEU A 58 -21.31 1.31 -2.78
C LEU A 58 -19.83 1.14 -3.14
N VAL A 59 -19.43 1.58 -4.33
CA VAL A 59 -18.04 1.53 -4.80
C VAL A 59 -17.14 2.39 -3.92
N ALA A 60 -17.57 3.60 -3.58
CA ALA A 60 -16.85 4.47 -2.65
C ALA A 60 -16.70 3.79 -1.27
N THR A 61 -17.80 3.29 -0.69
CA THR A 61 -17.77 2.60 0.60
C THR A 61 -16.79 1.43 0.62
N VAL A 62 -16.83 0.55 -0.38
CA VAL A 62 -15.94 -0.62 -0.45
C VAL A 62 -14.48 -0.18 -0.59
N LEU A 63 -14.19 0.79 -1.47
CA LEU A 63 -12.83 1.25 -1.71
C LEU A 63 -12.21 1.97 -0.52
N TYR A 64 -12.98 2.82 0.15
CA TYR A 64 -12.51 3.51 1.35
C TYR A 64 -12.35 2.58 2.55
N ILE A 65 -13.27 1.62 2.74
CA ILE A 65 -13.11 0.59 3.78
C ILE A 65 -11.86 -0.25 3.49
N ALA A 66 -11.67 -0.71 2.25
CA ALA A 66 -10.48 -1.47 1.86
C ALA A 66 -9.19 -0.66 2.12
N ALA A 67 -9.17 0.63 1.76
CA ALA A 67 -8.04 1.50 2.01
C ALA A 67 -7.74 1.66 3.52
N ILE A 68 -8.76 1.80 4.36
CA ILE A 68 -8.62 1.87 5.82
C ILE A 68 -8.07 0.55 6.37
N VAL A 69 -8.68 -0.58 6.01
CA VAL A 69 -8.27 -1.92 6.48
C VAL A 69 -6.82 -2.22 6.07
N LEU A 70 -6.46 -1.94 4.82
CA LEU A 70 -5.10 -2.17 4.33
C LEU A 70 -4.08 -1.23 4.96
N SER A 71 -4.47 0.01 5.28
CA SER A 71 -3.62 0.94 6.03
C SER A 71 -3.40 0.44 7.46
N ILE A 72 -4.46 0.01 8.16
CA ILE A 72 -4.34 -0.56 9.51
C ILE A 72 -3.46 -1.83 9.48
N ALA A 73 -3.68 -2.71 8.52
CA ALA A 73 -2.86 -3.91 8.35
C ALA A 73 -1.38 -3.54 8.14
N ALA A 74 -1.07 -2.60 7.23
CA ALA A 74 0.29 -2.13 7.00
C ALA A 74 0.94 -1.57 8.28
N ALA A 75 0.20 -0.77 9.06
CA ALA A 75 0.68 -0.27 10.35
C ALA A 75 0.97 -1.41 11.35
N MET A 76 0.07 -2.40 11.47
CA MET A 76 0.28 -3.54 12.36
C MET A 76 1.48 -4.39 11.95
N PHE A 77 1.66 -4.66 10.65
CA PHE A 77 2.81 -5.42 10.16
C PHE A 77 4.12 -4.69 10.44
N LEU A 78 4.16 -3.36 10.26
CA LEU A 78 5.34 -2.54 10.55
C LEU A 78 5.62 -2.41 12.06
N LEU A 79 4.59 -2.40 12.90
CA LEU A 79 4.77 -2.40 14.36
C LEU A 79 5.29 -3.75 14.88
N ARG A 80 5.04 -4.85 14.14
CA ARG A 80 5.47 -6.20 14.50
C ARG A 80 6.92 -6.52 14.07
N ILE A 81 7.43 -5.83 13.05
CA ILE A 81 8.84 -5.86 12.61
C ILE A 81 9.71 -5.12 13.62
#